data_AF-A0A4V1IX85-F1
#
_entry.id   AF-A0A4V1IX85-F1
#
_cell.length_a   1.000
_cell.length_b   1.000
_cell.length_c   1.000
_cell.angle_alpha   90.00
_cell.angle_beta   90.00
_cell.angle_gamma   90.00
#
_symmetry.space_group_name_H-M   'P 1'
#
loop_
_entity.id
_entity.type
_entity.pdbx_description
1 polymer ?
#
loop_
_entity_poly.entity_id
_entity_poly.type
_entity_poly.pdbx_seq_one_letter_code
_entity_poly.pdbx_strand_id
1 'polypeptide(L)'
;MTSRSFGEDDFAVVAEFIDRAVAITQEVKKQTTGTKLVDFKATLGDDVAKWPELQKLRDDVAAFSRRFPAIGFDETQMRYHD
;
A
#
# COMPACT_ATOMS: atom_id res chain seq x y z
N MET A 1 13.41 3.79 -3.88
CA MET A 1 13.62 2.47 -3.26
C MET A 1 15.10 2.11 -3.31
N THR A 2 15.72 1.94 -4.49
CA THR A 2 17.18 1.72 -4.61
C THR A 2 18.03 2.86 -4.03
N SER A 3 17.66 4.12 -4.24
CA SER A 3 18.35 5.27 -3.61
C SER A 3 18.15 5.35 -2.08
N ARG A 4 17.21 4.58 -1.53
CA ARG A 4 17.03 4.38 -0.08
C ARG A 4 17.63 3.05 0.39
N SER A 5 18.57 2.49 -0.37
CA SER A 5 19.31 1.26 -0.07
C SER A 5 18.50 -0.04 -0.11
N PHE A 6 17.41 -0.12 -0.89
CA PHE A 6 16.75 -1.41 -1.13
C PHE A 6 17.68 -2.38 -1.86
N GLY A 7 17.84 -3.58 -1.30
CA GLY A 7 18.51 -4.72 -1.92
C GLY A 7 17.54 -5.66 -2.67
N GLU A 8 18.07 -6.78 -3.16
CA GLU A 8 17.31 -7.77 -3.94
C GLU A 8 16.16 -8.40 -3.11
N ASP A 9 16.44 -8.78 -1.86
CA ASP A 9 15.44 -9.34 -0.95
C ASP A 9 14.31 -8.34 -0.64
N ASP A 10 14.63 -7.05 -0.55
CA ASP A 10 13.63 -6.01 -0.32
C ASP A 10 12.68 -5.86 -1.51
N PHE A 11 13.20 -6.03 -2.74
CA PHE A 11 12.37 -6.04 -3.94
C PHE A 11 11.48 -7.27 -4.04
N ALA A 12 11.90 -8.42 -3.50
CA ALA A 12 11.04 -9.59 -3.38
C ALA A 12 9.83 -9.28 -2.49
N VAL A 13 10.05 -8.63 -1.34
CA VAL A 13 8.97 -8.19 -0.45
C VAL A 13 8.05 -7.17 -1.13
N VAL A 14 8.59 -6.25 -1.95
CA VAL A 14 7.77 -5.33 -2.75
C VAL A 14 6.90 -6.09 -3.75
N ALA A 15 7.42 -7.14 -4.40
CA ALA A 15 6.64 -7.96 -5.31
C ALA A 15 5.49 -8.69 -4.59
N GLU A 16 5.73 -9.19 -3.38
CA GLU A 16 4.66 -9.77 -2.54
C GLU A 16 3.58 -8.76 -2.17
N PHE A 17 3.96 -7.50 -1.86
CA PHE A 17 2.98 -6.44 -1.62
C PHE A 17 2.15 -6.12 -2.87
N ILE A 18 2.77 -6.12 -4.05
CA ILE A 18 2.06 -5.91 -5.32
C ILE A 18 1.08 -7.06 -5.58
N ASP A 19 1.50 -8.31 -5.37
CA ASP A 19 0.62 -9.48 -5.53
C ASP A 19 -0.60 -9.41 -4.59
N ARG A 20 -0.36 -9.10 -3.31
CA ARG A 20 -1.43 -8.88 -2.33
C ARG A 20 -2.39 -7.76 -2.76
N ALA A 21 -1.86 -6.64 -3.26
CA ALA A 21 -2.69 -5.53 -3.75
C ALA A 21 -3.57 -5.94 -4.93
N VAL A 22 -3.03 -6.73 -5.87
CA VAL A 22 -3.77 -7.26 -7.01
C VAL A 22 -4.86 -8.23 -6.56
N ALA A 23 -4.57 -9.12 -5.61
CA ALA A 23 -5.57 -10.03 -5.04
C ALA A 23 -6.74 -9.28 -4.39
N ILE A 24 -6.44 -8.25 -3.59
CA ILE A 24 -7.47 -7.38 -2.98
C ILE A 24 -8.28 -6.66 -4.06
N THR A 25 -7.62 -6.15 -5.10
CA THR A 25 -8.29 -5.49 -6.22
C THR A 25 -9.28 -6.42 -6.92
N GLN A 26 -8.90 -7.68 -7.12
CA GLN A 26 -9.80 -8.69 -7.68
C GLN A 26 -11.01 -8.94 -6.78
N GLU A 27 -10.81 -8.96 -5.46
CA GLU A 27 -11.90 -9.15 -4.50
C GLU A 27 -12.89 -7.98 -4.51
N VAL A 28 -12.38 -6.74 -4.48
CA VAL A 28 -13.23 -5.53 -4.64
C VAL A 28 -14.00 -5.58 -5.96
N LYS A 29 -13.35 -6.02 -7.04
CA LYS A 29 -14.00 -6.15 -8.36
C LYS A 29 -15.13 -7.18 -8.36
N LYS A 30 -14.97 -8.33 -7.67
CA LYS A 30 -16.06 -9.33 -7.54
C LYS A 30 -17.27 -8.78 -6.80
N GLN A 31 -17.05 -7.89 -5.83
CA GLN A 31 -18.11 -7.25 -5.05
C GLN A 31 -18.70 -6.02 -5.75
N THR A 32 -18.06 -5.55 -6.83
CA THR A 32 -18.53 -4.42 -7.62
C THR A 32 -19.68 -4.85 -8.52
N THR A 33 -20.84 -4.20 -8.39
CA THR A 33 -21.96 -4.40 -9.31
C THR A 33 -21.82 -3.46 -10.50
N GLY A 34 -21.09 -3.91 -11.52
CA GLY A 34 -20.85 -3.14 -12.74
C GLY A 34 -19.48 -3.43 -13.35
N THR A 35 -19.28 -3.01 -14.59
CA THR A 35 -18.00 -3.19 -15.30
C THR A 35 -17.23 -1.88 -15.46
N LYS A 36 -17.79 -0.75 -15.01
CA LYS A 36 -17.17 0.56 -15.17
C LYS A 36 -16.30 0.88 -13.97
N LEU A 37 -15.28 1.71 -14.21
CA LEU A 37 -14.36 2.17 -13.19
C LEU A 37 -15.06 3.03 -12.12
N VAL A 38 -16.13 3.74 -12.50
CA VAL A 38 -16.97 4.51 -11.54
C VAL A 38 -17.66 3.60 -10.52
N ASP A 39 -18.14 2.43 -10.95
CA ASP A 39 -18.79 1.46 -10.07
C ASP A 39 -17.77 0.88 -9.08
N PHE A 40 -16.57 0.54 -9.59
CA PHE A 40 -15.47 0.04 -8.76
C PHE A 40 -15.05 1.06 -7.68
N LYS A 41 -14.90 2.33 -8.05
CA LYS A 41 -14.57 3.41 -7.10
C LYS A 41 -15.67 3.58 -6.05
N ALA A 42 -16.94 3.48 -6.45
CA ALA A 42 -18.06 3.55 -5.52
C ALA A 42 -18.07 2.36 -4.54
N THR A 43 -17.75 1.16 -5.01
CA THR A 43 -17.62 -0.04 -4.16
C THR A 43 -16.42 0.06 -3.21
N LEU A 44 -15.26 0.53 -3.69
CA LEU A 44 -14.09 0.73 -2.86
C LEU A 44 -14.36 1.81 -1.77
N GLY A 45 -14.95 2.93 -2.18
CA GLY A 45 -15.20 4.10 -1.34
C GLY A 45 -13.91 4.79 -0.87
N ASP A 46 -14.07 5.84 -0.07
CA ASP A 46 -12.93 6.59 0.50
C ASP A 46 -12.42 6.00 1.83
N ASP A 47 -13.17 5.06 2.40
CA ASP A 47 -12.88 4.48 3.69
C ASP A 47 -12.16 3.14 3.54
N VAL A 48 -10.83 3.17 3.67
CA VAL A 48 -9.97 1.97 3.69
C VAL A 48 -10.36 1.00 4.81
N ALA A 49 -11.01 1.47 5.90
CA ALA A 49 -11.45 0.58 6.98
C ALA A 49 -12.55 -0.40 6.57
N LYS A 50 -13.24 -0.14 5.44
CA LYS A 50 -14.19 -1.10 4.83
C LYS A 50 -13.49 -2.35 4.30
N TRP A 51 -12.18 -2.28 4.08
CA TRP A 51 -11.36 -3.34 3.50
C TRP A 51 -10.22 -3.67 4.47
N PRO A 52 -10.46 -4.52 5.49
CA PRO A 52 -9.45 -4.83 6.51
C PRO A 52 -8.11 -5.29 5.94
N GLU A 53 -8.14 -6.08 4.85
CA GLU A 53 -6.93 -6.53 4.15
C GLU A 53 -6.18 -5.40 3.44
N LEU A 54 -6.89 -4.39 2.93
CA LEU A 54 -6.28 -3.21 2.32
C LEU A 54 -5.66 -2.30 3.38
N GLN A 55 -6.35 -2.13 4.51
CA GLN A 55 -5.82 -1.40 5.65
C GLN A 55 -4.54 -2.07 6.18
N LYS A 56 -4.59 -3.38 6.40
CA LYS A 56 -3.42 -4.16 6.83
C LYS A 56 -2.27 -4.07 5.82
N LEU A 57 -2.56 -4.18 4.53
CA LEU A 57 -1.53 -4.03 3.49
C LEU A 57 -0.88 -2.65 3.54
N ARG A 58 -1.66 -1.58 3.72
CA ARG A 58 -1.14 -0.22 3.89
C ARG A 58 -0.21 -0.14 5.10
N ASP A 59 -0.62 -0.67 6.23
CA ASP A 59 0.16 -0.62 7.48
C ASP A 59 1.46 -1.43 7.35
N ASP A 60 1.41 -2.62 6.75
CA ASP A 60 2.58 -3.46 6.47
C ASP A 60 3.57 -2.75 5.54
N VAL A 61 3.08 -2.11 4.46
CA VAL A 61 3.91 -1.35 3.51
C VAL A 61 4.54 -0.14 4.18
N ALA A 62 3.80 0.60 5.00
CA ALA A 62 4.31 1.74 5.75
C ALA A 62 5.39 1.31 6.75
N ALA A 63 5.12 0.26 7.53
CA ALA A 63 6.07 -0.30 8.49
C ALA A 63 7.35 -0.80 7.82
N PHE A 64 7.24 -1.45 6.67
CA PHE A 64 8.40 -1.87 5.87
C PHE A 64 9.19 -0.66 5.36
N SER A 65 8.50 0.32 4.77
CA SER A 65 9.13 1.52 4.18
C SER A 65 9.83 2.42 5.20
N ARG A 66 9.40 2.39 6.47
CA ARG A 66 10.02 3.13 7.59
C ARG A 66 11.36 2.55 8.06
N ARG A 67 11.68 1.30 7.71
CA ARG A 67 12.98 0.69 8.07
C ARG A 67 14.14 1.31 7.31
N PHE A 68 13.84 1.99 6.21
CA PHE A 68 14.83 2.65 5.37
C PHE A 68 14.89 4.13 5.74
N PRO A 69 16.07 4.76 5.73
CA PRO A 69 16.17 6.18 6.06
C PRO A 69 15.50 7.06 4.99
N ALA A 70 14.93 8.18 5.42
CA ALA A 70 14.55 9.27 4.54
C ALA A 70 15.81 9.93 3.97
N ILE A 71 15.78 10.27 2.68
CA ILE A 71 16.91 10.89 1.98
C ILE A 71 16.58 12.36 1.76
N GLY A 72 17.51 13.24 2.17
CA GLY A 72 17.42 14.68 1.92
C GLY A 72 16.81 15.52 3.05
N PHE A 73 16.44 14.92 4.19
CA PHE A 73 16.04 15.63 5.41
C PHE A 73 16.17 14.71 6.63
N ASP A 74 16.20 15.30 7.83
CA ASP A 74 16.24 14.57 9.10
C ASP A 74 14.83 14.16 9.54
N GLU A 75 14.64 12.87 9.81
CA GLU A 75 13.35 12.31 10.25
C GLU A 75 12.89 12.88 11.60
N THR A 76 13.82 13.30 12.46
CA THR A 76 13.51 13.91 13.77
C THR A 76 12.87 15.29 13.64
N GLN A 77 13.01 15.94 12.49
CA GLN A 77 12.46 17.26 12.21
C GLN A 77 11.17 17.20 11.38
N MET A 78 10.67 16.01 11.09
CA MET A 78 9.43 15.85 10.32
C MET A 78 8.21 16.33 11.12
N ARG A 79 7.26 16.95 10.44
CA ARG A 79 5.99 17.37 11.05
C ARG A 79 5.05 16.19 11.35
N TYR A 80 5.17 15.11 10.60
CA TYR A 80 4.32 13.93 10.71
C TYR A 80 5.19 12.70 10.91
N HIS A 81 4.98 12.00 12.02
CA HIS A 81 5.73 10.79 12.41
C HIS A 81 4.88 9.51 12.28
N ASP A 82 3.58 9.66 12.01
CA ASP A 82 2.56 8.61 11.93
C ASP A 82 2.15 8.24 10.50
#